data_AF-B0W7C8-F1
#
_entry.id   AF-B0W7C8-F1
#
_cell.length_a   1.000
_cell.length_b   1.000
_cell.length_c   1.000
_cell.angle_alpha   90.00
_cell.angle_beta   90.00
_cell.angle_gamma   90.00
#
_symmetry.space_group_name_H-M   'P 1'
#
loop_
_entity.id
_entity.type
_entity.pdbx_description
1 polymer ?
#
loop_
_entity_poly.entity_id
_entity_poly.type
_entity_poly.pdbx_seq_one_letter_code
_entity_poly.pdbx_strand_id
1 'polypeptide(L)'
;MSALIHCRNLLITQWDEALDYNWVGYDEDDEDDDTDEDEEENSEENFRKINVVEFKYLFEPSPEYYIGELLFSQELNLESLELSSTFAGCRYILEDRIEQFKNLTELILDIKGNRVYGPIMRDHTSWVLRHDRIRKLKLFFDQQMNNFTVITPSLTSLRLSSMTIFSLPFVTSYASQLAFVDLQLDNPGLINDFFALKFPSLTHLRLQIDGDQDEQERYALLQDQHYADAYLDVEFVKSMPRLKYFRCESHMLFYRMAAAFAKFGQSQLEDFKLDWLHFNAEQLEKLQALPRLKIFKMRRCEILGPPETPHILTRLYLPYLEELSLVYNKSQIVFDEGLAGLKKLKITVETSKNHKILYKICNNLPNLEHLRICLNARLVNTAFRHLDRLTKLQSIRVDNVDLNERLWQYCPKMAGVKKLVFTNGKLTMGTLKAAARLFPGLNELYLDECYFQNCDVEINGVEQEESDSEEDESIKTQYQERVRQHFPMCRVSFRHSAYLKSRYK
;
A
#
# COMPACT_ATOMS: atom_id res chain seq x y z
N MET A 1 -5.72 32.22 13.67
CA MET A 1 -6.31 31.73 14.95
C MET A 1 -7.74 31.20 14.80
N SER A 2 -8.70 31.85 14.09
CA SER A 2 -10.06 31.28 13.93
C SER A 2 -10.11 29.94 13.17
N ALA A 3 -9.11 29.65 12.33
CA ALA A 3 -9.00 28.41 11.57
C ALA A 3 -8.82 27.16 12.45
N LEU A 4 -8.26 27.28 13.65
CA LEU A 4 -7.99 26.15 14.56
C LEU A 4 -9.26 25.66 15.28
N ILE A 5 -10.21 26.56 15.56
CA ILE A 5 -11.46 26.22 16.27
C ILE A 5 -12.31 25.21 15.47
N HIS A 6 -12.20 25.24 14.15
CA HIS A 6 -12.90 24.31 13.26
C HIS A 6 -12.02 23.14 12.80
N CYS A 7 -10.76 23.09 13.24
CA CYS A 7 -9.86 22.00 12.94
C CYS A 7 -10.32 20.73 13.67
N ARG A 8 -10.47 19.64 12.93
CA ARG A 8 -10.78 18.32 13.48
C ARG A 8 -9.58 17.37 13.45
N ASN A 9 -8.61 17.65 12.58
CA ASN A 9 -7.46 16.78 12.31
C ASN A 9 -6.23 17.66 12.18
N LEU A 10 -5.26 17.44 13.05
CA LEU A 10 -4.11 18.31 13.23
C LEU A 10 -2.83 17.48 13.15
N LEU A 11 -1.92 17.88 12.26
CA LEU A 11 -0.57 17.33 12.14
C LEU A 11 0.41 18.37 12.66
N ILE A 12 1.26 17.96 13.59
CA ILE A 12 2.36 18.80 14.08
C ILE A 12 3.65 18.03 13.90
N THR A 13 4.52 18.58 13.08
CA THR A 13 5.79 17.95 12.71
C THR A 13 6.94 18.85 13.11
N GLN A 14 7.88 18.28 13.85
CA GLN A 14 9.16 18.91 14.10
C GLN A 14 9.99 18.95 12.82
N TRP A 15 10.46 20.15 12.42
CA TRP A 15 11.27 20.32 11.21
C TRP A 15 12.74 20.52 11.57
N ASP A 16 13.62 19.69 10.99
CA ASP A 16 15.08 19.80 11.11
C ASP A 16 15.70 20.25 9.77
N GLU A 17 16.21 21.49 9.72
CA GLU A 17 16.92 22.01 8.54
C GLU A 17 18.20 21.21 8.22
N ALA A 18 18.79 20.51 9.20
CA ALA A 18 20.04 19.78 9.00
C ALA A 18 19.85 18.42 8.31
N LEU A 19 18.66 17.82 8.38
CA LEU A 19 18.36 16.56 7.69
C LEU A 19 18.14 16.74 6.18
N ASP A 20 17.74 17.93 5.74
CA ASP A 20 17.56 18.24 4.30
C ASP A 20 18.91 18.40 3.57
N TYR A 21 19.99 18.76 4.28
CA TYR A 21 21.31 19.00 3.66
C TYR A 21 22.17 17.74 3.49
N ASN A 22 21.88 16.66 4.21
CA ASN A 22 22.60 15.38 4.08
C ASN A 22 21.89 14.37 3.16
N TRP A 23 20.77 14.76 2.56
CA TRP A 23 20.08 14.01 1.50
C TRP A 23 20.59 14.45 0.11
N VAL A 24 21.91 14.65 -0.01
CA VAL A 24 22.62 14.86 -1.28
C VAL A 24 23.90 14.02 -1.21
N GLY A 25 23.84 12.74 -1.58
CA GLY A 25 25.06 11.95 -1.78
C GLY A 25 25.05 10.48 -1.42
N TYR A 26 23.92 9.78 -1.55
CA TYR A 26 23.93 8.33 -1.71
C TYR A 26 23.08 7.95 -2.92
N ASP A 27 23.80 7.60 -4.00
CA ASP A 27 23.40 6.88 -5.22
C ASP A 27 21.90 6.90 -5.60
N GLU A 28 21.58 7.72 -6.61
CA GLU A 28 20.31 7.79 -7.35
C GLU A 28 20.05 6.55 -8.22
N ASP A 29 20.17 5.33 -7.69
CA ASP A 29 19.74 4.11 -8.37
C ASP A 29 18.88 3.29 -7.39
N ASP A 30 17.58 3.18 -7.70
CA ASP A 30 16.54 2.31 -7.10
C ASP A 30 15.43 2.95 -6.21
N GLU A 31 15.15 4.25 -6.35
CA GLU A 31 13.85 4.81 -5.88
C GLU A 31 12.78 4.73 -6.99
N ASP A 32 12.34 3.50 -7.30
CA ASP A 32 11.00 3.27 -7.83
C ASP A 32 10.02 3.51 -6.66
N ASP A 33 9.67 4.77 -6.46
CA ASP A 33 8.70 5.25 -5.47
C ASP A 33 7.28 4.81 -5.87
N ASP A 34 7.02 3.51 -5.73
CA ASP A 34 5.70 2.89 -5.83
C ASP A 34 4.87 3.27 -4.60
N THR A 35 4.45 4.53 -4.52
CA THR A 35 3.37 5.02 -3.64
C THR A 35 2.00 4.52 -4.14
N ASP A 36 1.87 3.20 -4.30
CA ASP A 36 0.61 2.49 -4.54
C ASP A 36 -0.09 2.13 -3.20
N GLU A 37 0.46 2.56 -2.05
CA GLU A 37 -0.15 2.35 -0.72
C GLU A 37 -1.46 3.14 -0.52
N ASP A 38 -1.74 4.12 -1.39
CA ASP A 38 -2.90 4.99 -1.32
C ASP A 38 -4.19 4.41 -1.95
N GLU A 39 -4.13 3.24 -2.58
CA GLU A 39 -5.33 2.60 -3.16
C GLU A 39 -5.99 1.56 -2.23
N GLU A 40 -5.36 1.16 -1.13
CA GLU A 40 -5.87 0.07 -0.27
C GLU A 40 -6.75 0.53 0.91
N GLU A 41 -6.75 1.82 1.28
CA GLU A 41 -7.71 2.41 2.23
C GLU A 41 -9.04 2.85 1.57
N ASN A 42 -9.15 2.73 0.24
CA ASN A 42 -10.24 3.32 -0.56
C ASN A 42 -11.56 2.51 -0.63
N SER A 43 -11.82 1.61 0.33
CA SER A 43 -13.17 1.03 0.49
C SER A 43 -13.90 1.41 1.79
N GLU A 44 -13.20 2.04 2.75
CA GLU A 44 -13.81 2.67 3.94
C GLU A 44 -13.31 4.10 4.23
N GLU A 45 -12.22 4.57 3.62
CA GLU A 45 -11.75 5.96 3.77
C GLU A 45 -12.09 6.85 2.57
N ASN A 46 -13.36 7.25 2.49
CA ASN A 46 -13.77 8.48 1.79
C ASN A 46 -13.35 9.75 2.58
N PHE A 47 -12.31 9.66 3.41
CA PHE A 47 -11.88 10.68 4.37
C PHE A 47 -10.58 11.41 3.97
N ARG A 48 -9.95 11.11 2.82
CA ARG A 48 -8.93 12.02 2.24
C ARG A 48 -9.51 13.27 1.55
N LYS A 49 -10.68 13.72 2.05
CA LYS A 49 -11.20 15.08 1.94
C LYS A 49 -11.30 15.78 3.30
N ILE A 50 -10.59 15.28 4.30
CA ILE A 50 -10.48 15.98 5.57
C ILE A 50 -9.37 17.03 5.43
N ASN A 51 -9.71 18.29 5.68
CA ASN A 51 -8.74 19.36 5.86
C ASN A 51 -7.84 19.04 7.07
N VAL A 52 -6.64 18.52 6.82
CA VAL A 52 -5.57 18.43 7.82
C VAL A 52 -4.90 19.79 7.89
N VAL A 53 -4.78 20.36 9.09
CA VAL A 53 -3.95 21.55 9.31
C VAL A 53 -2.57 21.05 9.73
N GLU A 54 -1.54 21.42 8.97
CA GLU A 54 -0.15 21.06 9.26
C GLU A 54 0.59 22.24 9.91
N PHE A 55 1.27 21.97 11.03
CA PHE A 55 2.20 22.91 11.66
C PHE A 55 3.61 22.34 11.67
N LYS A 56 4.51 23.01 10.96
CA LYS A 56 5.95 22.77 11.03
C LYS A 56 6.62 23.80 11.92
N TYR A 57 7.56 23.38 12.75
CA TYR A 57 8.27 24.27 13.66
C TYR A 57 9.77 23.99 13.69
N LEU A 58 10.57 25.06 13.84
CA LEU A 58 12.03 25.06 13.89
C LEU A 58 12.55 25.02 15.32
N PHE A 59 13.73 24.44 15.53
CA PHE A 59 14.25 24.01 16.84
C PHE A 59 14.45 25.08 17.93
N GLU A 60 14.49 26.38 17.64
CA GLU A 60 14.79 27.37 18.68
C GLU A 60 13.99 28.69 18.57
N PRO A 61 13.52 29.26 19.71
CA PRO A 61 13.56 28.72 21.08
C PRO A 61 12.32 27.83 21.41
N SER A 62 12.54 26.73 22.14
CA SER A 62 11.58 25.66 22.53
C SER A 62 10.14 25.84 22.03
N PRO A 63 9.87 25.42 20.78
CA PRO A 63 8.56 25.52 20.15
C PRO A 63 7.50 24.68 20.85
N GLU A 64 7.91 23.65 21.61
CA GLU A 64 6.99 22.75 22.31
C GLU A 64 6.15 23.48 23.36
N TYR A 65 6.71 24.51 23.99
CA TYR A 65 5.95 25.41 24.87
C TYR A 65 4.88 26.16 24.11
N TYR A 66 5.25 26.83 23.01
CA TYR A 66 4.30 27.59 22.19
C TYR A 66 3.23 26.70 21.55
N ILE A 67 3.59 25.49 21.15
CA ILE A 67 2.66 24.51 20.58
C ILE A 67 1.70 23.98 21.64
N GLY A 68 2.22 23.63 22.82
CA GLY A 68 1.37 23.26 23.95
C GLY A 68 0.39 24.38 24.31
N GLU A 69 0.87 25.60 24.43
CA GLU A 69 0.00 26.77 24.67
C GLU A 69 -1.01 26.96 23.52
N LEU A 70 -0.62 26.81 22.25
CA LEU A 70 -1.54 26.92 21.12
C LEU A 70 -2.64 25.84 21.15
N LEU A 71 -2.26 24.60 21.44
CA LEU A 71 -3.14 23.43 21.49
C LEU A 71 -4.15 23.51 22.63
N PHE A 72 -3.73 24.00 23.79
CA PHE A 72 -4.51 23.97 25.02
C PHE A 72 -5.03 25.35 25.46
N SER A 73 -4.72 26.43 24.74
CA SER A 73 -5.27 27.78 25.00
C SER A 73 -6.74 27.91 24.60
N GLN A 74 -7.28 26.97 23.81
CA GLN A 74 -8.65 26.99 23.32
C GLN A 74 -9.30 25.62 23.47
N GLU A 75 -10.63 25.58 23.60
CA GLU A 75 -11.38 24.32 23.50
C GLU A 75 -11.39 23.84 22.05
N LEU A 76 -10.30 23.19 21.63
CA LEU A 76 -10.21 22.58 20.31
C LEU A 76 -11.06 21.30 20.26
N ASN A 77 -11.83 21.16 19.20
CA ASN A 77 -12.71 20.02 18.97
C ASN A 77 -12.04 18.96 18.07
N LEU A 78 -10.82 18.55 18.43
CA LEU A 78 -10.03 17.60 17.65
C LEU A 78 -10.64 16.19 17.73
N GLU A 79 -10.75 15.53 16.59
CA GLU A 79 -11.12 14.12 16.45
C GLU A 79 -9.86 13.24 16.25
N SER A 80 -8.83 13.79 15.60
CA SER A 80 -7.52 13.16 15.39
C SER A 80 -6.37 14.15 15.65
N LEU A 81 -5.28 13.64 16.24
CA LEU A 81 -4.04 14.38 16.47
C LEU A 81 -2.84 13.53 16.08
N GLU A 82 -1.96 14.10 15.25
CA GLU A 82 -0.67 13.53 14.91
C GLU A 82 0.46 14.44 15.37
N LEU A 83 1.39 13.86 16.14
CA LEU A 83 2.59 14.54 16.62
C LEU A 83 3.83 13.76 16.17
N SER A 84 4.73 14.42 15.45
CA SER A 84 6.06 13.90 15.13
C SER A 84 7.12 14.74 15.84
N SER A 85 7.77 14.17 16.85
CA SER A 85 8.80 14.85 17.67
C SER A 85 9.62 13.83 18.49
N THR A 86 10.58 14.31 19.28
CA THR A 86 11.27 13.50 20.30
C THR A 86 10.30 13.05 21.40
N PHE A 87 10.65 11.97 22.13
CA PHE A 87 9.84 11.47 23.25
C PHE A 87 9.54 12.56 24.30
N ALA A 88 10.56 13.35 24.65
CA ALA A 88 10.42 14.44 25.60
C ALA A 88 9.50 15.55 25.06
N GLY A 89 9.55 15.85 23.76
CA GLY A 89 8.68 16.83 23.10
C GLY A 89 7.22 16.39 23.12
N CYS A 90 6.94 15.16 22.65
CA CYS A 90 5.58 14.59 22.67
C CYS A 90 5.02 14.55 24.09
N ARG A 91 5.82 14.12 25.07
CA ARG A 91 5.43 14.12 26.47
C ARG A 91 5.13 15.53 26.95
N TYR A 92 6.04 16.48 26.79
CA TYR A 92 5.86 17.85 27.26
C TYR A 92 4.58 18.50 26.69
N ILE A 93 4.27 18.22 25.42
CA ILE A 93 3.04 18.68 24.79
C ILE A 93 1.83 18.02 25.45
N LEU A 94 1.80 16.69 25.56
CA LEU A 94 0.57 15.96 25.88
C LEU A 94 0.33 15.63 27.36
N GLU A 95 1.40 15.45 28.16
CA GLU A 95 1.44 14.78 29.48
C GLU A 95 0.09 14.70 30.21
N ASP A 96 -0.27 15.76 30.94
CA ASP A 96 -1.52 15.83 31.71
C ASP A 96 -2.64 16.58 30.96
N ARG A 97 -2.35 17.03 29.73
CA ARG A 97 -3.25 17.92 28.99
C ARG A 97 -4.10 17.19 27.97
N ILE A 98 -3.72 15.99 27.55
CA ILE A 98 -4.43 15.24 26.52
C ILE A 98 -5.92 15.01 26.85
N GLU A 99 -6.28 14.84 28.12
CA GLU A 99 -7.67 14.67 28.58
C GLU A 99 -8.56 15.90 28.29
N GLN A 100 -7.97 17.07 28.03
CA GLN A 100 -8.71 18.27 27.61
C GLN A 100 -9.35 18.10 26.23
N PHE A 101 -8.80 17.24 25.37
CA PHE A 101 -9.36 16.94 24.06
C PHE A 101 -10.52 15.94 24.14
N LYS A 102 -11.66 16.41 24.65
CA LYS A 102 -12.85 15.58 24.91
C LYS A 102 -13.37 14.78 23.72
N ASN A 103 -13.04 15.14 22.48
CA ASN A 103 -13.52 14.45 21.28
C ASN A 103 -12.42 13.69 20.53
N LEU A 104 -11.21 13.60 21.09
CA LEU A 104 -10.10 12.89 20.48
C LEU A 104 -10.36 11.38 20.46
N THR A 105 -10.34 10.81 19.25
CA THR A 105 -10.57 9.38 19.01
C THR A 105 -9.39 8.68 18.34
N GLU A 106 -8.53 9.44 17.67
CA GLU A 106 -7.30 8.94 17.04
C GLU A 106 -6.10 9.73 17.52
N LEU A 107 -5.03 9.02 17.89
CA LEU A 107 -3.75 9.62 18.25
C LEU A 107 -2.63 8.91 17.50
N ILE A 108 -1.77 9.69 16.86
CA ILE A 108 -0.60 9.24 16.14
C ILE A 108 0.62 9.91 16.77
N LEU A 109 1.55 9.12 17.28
CA LEU A 109 2.82 9.59 17.83
C LEU A 109 3.95 9.00 17.00
N ASP A 110 4.66 9.86 16.29
CA ASP A 110 5.89 9.52 15.57
C ASP A 110 7.09 10.03 16.37
N ILE A 111 7.69 9.12 17.13
CA ILE A 111 8.70 9.43 18.13
C ILE A 111 10.09 9.25 17.54
N LYS A 112 10.69 10.38 17.18
CA LYS A 112 12.03 10.43 16.58
C LYS A 112 13.14 10.19 17.61
N GLY A 113 14.25 9.63 17.12
CA GLY A 113 15.47 9.40 17.89
C GLY A 113 16.08 10.68 18.47
N ASN A 114 17.03 10.53 19.42
CA ASN A 114 17.68 11.66 20.09
C ASN A 114 18.44 12.58 19.11
N ARG A 115 18.49 13.87 19.47
CA ARG A 115 19.21 14.96 18.80
C ARG A 115 20.65 14.57 18.42
N VAL A 116 21.08 14.93 17.21
CA VAL A 116 22.50 14.92 16.81
C VAL A 116 23.31 15.91 17.66
N TYR A 117 22.68 16.99 18.13
CA TYR A 117 23.29 18.00 19.00
C TYR A 117 22.64 18.00 20.39
N GLY A 118 23.33 17.36 21.34
CA GLY A 118 23.02 17.41 22.76
C GLY A 118 21.94 16.41 23.16
N PRO A 119 22.28 15.29 23.83
CA PRO A 119 21.27 14.40 24.37
C PRO A 119 20.43 15.20 25.36
N ILE A 120 19.12 15.27 25.12
CA ILE A 120 18.20 15.38 26.26
C ILE A 120 18.57 14.17 27.11
N MET A 121 19.11 14.39 28.31
CA MET A 121 19.53 13.31 29.20
C MET A 121 18.46 12.23 29.19
N ARG A 122 18.85 10.95 29.05
CA ARG A 122 17.93 9.81 29.08
C ARG A 122 17.00 9.98 30.29
N ASP A 123 15.81 10.51 30.03
CA ASP A 123 14.87 10.81 31.08
C ASP A 123 14.25 9.48 31.45
N HIS A 124 14.70 8.94 32.59
CA HIS A 124 14.24 7.66 33.10
C HIS A 124 12.80 7.72 33.64
N THR A 125 12.15 8.87 33.56
CA THR A 125 10.81 9.07 34.10
C THR A 125 9.76 8.43 33.19
N SER A 126 8.91 7.61 33.81
CA SER A 126 7.81 6.93 33.12
C SER A 126 6.74 7.94 32.69
N TRP A 127 6.30 7.88 31.43
CA TRP A 127 5.14 8.63 30.95
C TRP A 127 3.91 7.72 30.86
N VAL A 128 2.81 8.16 31.47
CA VAL A 128 1.51 7.47 31.39
C VAL A 128 0.54 8.32 30.60
N LEU A 129 0.21 7.90 29.38
CA LEU A 129 -0.80 8.55 28.54
C LEU A 129 -2.19 8.02 28.94
N ARG A 130 -3.07 8.90 29.42
CA ARG A 130 -4.44 8.54 29.83
C ARG A 130 -5.47 9.26 28.96
N HIS A 131 -6.39 8.50 28.37
CA HIS A 131 -7.51 9.09 27.63
C HIS A 131 -8.68 8.13 27.43
N ASP A 132 -9.88 8.51 27.83
CA ASP A 132 -11.04 7.60 27.83
C ASP A 132 -11.58 7.25 26.45
N ARG A 133 -11.38 8.12 25.45
CA ARG A 133 -12.05 8.03 24.14
C ARG A 133 -11.16 7.65 22.97
N ILE A 134 -9.85 7.55 23.15
CA ILE A 134 -8.95 7.14 22.07
C ILE A 134 -9.28 5.68 21.70
N ARG A 135 -9.68 5.48 20.44
CA ARG A 135 -10.01 4.18 19.84
C ARG A 135 -8.92 3.68 18.90
N LYS A 136 -8.20 4.60 18.26
CA LYS A 136 -7.09 4.32 17.34
C LYS A 136 -5.81 4.93 17.90
N LEU A 137 -4.79 4.11 18.05
CA LEU A 137 -3.47 4.54 18.48
C LEU A 137 -2.42 4.03 17.50
N LYS A 138 -1.60 4.94 16.97
CA LYS A 138 -0.43 4.60 16.14
C LYS A 138 0.81 5.14 16.84
N LEU A 139 1.76 4.27 17.12
CA LEU A 139 3.01 4.61 17.79
C LEU A 139 4.18 4.17 16.92
N PHE A 140 4.98 5.13 16.50
CA PHE A 140 6.21 4.90 15.77
C PHE A 140 7.39 5.29 16.66
N PHE A 141 8.39 4.42 16.73
CA PHE A 141 9.59 4.67 17.54
C PHE A 141 10.83 4.38 16.70
N ASP A 142 11.74 5.35 16.59
CA ASP A 142 13.05 5.14 15.96
C ASP A 142 14.04 4.38 16.86
N GLN A 143 13.77 4.33 18.17
CA GLN A 143 14.62 3.70 19.18
C GLN A 143 13.76 2.94 20.20
N GLN A 144 14.38 2.05 20.97
CA GLN A 144 13.68 1.27 22.00
C GLN A 144 12.81 2.16 22.88
N MET A 145 11.55 1.73 23.09
CA MET A 145 10.60 2.42 23.96
C MET A 145 11.22 2.75 25.33
N ASN A 146 11.20 4.04 25.69
CA ASN A 146 11.33 4.46 27.09
C ASN A 146 10.12 3.95 27.90
N ASN A 147 10.16 4.08 29.23
CA ASN A 147 9.06 3.71 30.12
C ASN A 147 7.76 4.45 29.73
N PHE A 148 6.92 3.82 28.92
CA PHE A 148 5.69 4.39 28.37
C PHE A 148 4.53 3.45 28.67
N THR A 149 3.45 4.00 29.21
CA THR A 149 2.23 3.24 29.51
C THR A 149 1.04 4.00 28.96
N VAL A 150 0.07 3.28 28.40
CA VAL A 150 -1.14 3.85 27.84
C VAL A 150 -2.35 3.28 28.55
N ILE A 151 -3.26 4.16 28.96
CA ILE A 151 -4.54 3.84 29.61
C ILE A 151 -5.65 4.44 28.75
N THR A 152 -6.18 3.63 27.84
CA THR A 152 -7.21 4.01 26.88
C THR A 152 -8.28 2.91 26.80
N PRO A 153 -9.27 2.90 27.72
CA PRO A 153 -10.23 1.79 27.81
C PRO A 153 -11.04 1.57 26.53
N SER A 154 -11.17 2.58 25.66
CA SER A 154 -11.85 2.48 24.37
C SER A 154 -10.97 1.97 23.22
N LEU A 155 -9.73 1.57 23.45
CA LEU A 155 -8.78 1.21 22.38
C LEU A 155 -9.22 -0.04 21.62
N THR A 156 -9.47 0.10 20.32
CA THR A 156 -9.86 -1.00 19.43
C THR A 156 -8.89 -1.21 18.27
N SER A 157 -7.99 -0.26 18.01
CA SER A 157 -7.04 -0.30 16.91
C SER A 157 -5.66 0.14 17.39
N LEU A 158 -4.66 -0.70 17.16
CA LEU A 158 -3.29 -0.44 17.56
C LEU A 158 -2.32 -0.68 16.40
N ARG A 159 -1.45 0.31 16.15
CA ARG A 159 -0.28 0.19 15.28
C ARG A 159 0.99 0.49 16.08
N LEU A 160 1.99 -0.38 15.98
CA LEU A 160 3.31 -0.24 16.61
C LEU A 160 4.41 -0.62 15.62
N SER A 161 5.31 0.30 15.29
CA SER A 161 6.42 0.04 14.34
C SER A 161 7.65 -0.60 14.96
N SER A 162 7.72 -0.72 16.29
CA SER A 162 8.87 -1.33 16.98
C SER A 162 8.40 -1.97 18.27
N MET A 163 7.92 -3.21 18.14
CA MET A 163 7.46 -4.02 19.25
C MET A 163 8.67 -4.67 19.93
N THR A 164 8.95 -4.21 21.14
CA THR A 164 9.98 -4.76 22.05
C THR A 164 9.33 -5.55 23.19
N ILE A 165 10.14 -6.24 23.99
CA ILE A 165 9.66 -6.90 25.23
C ILE A 165 8.97 -5.92 26.19
N PHE A 166 9.33 -4.63 26.15
CA PHE A 166 8.72 -3.59 27.00
C PHE A 166 7.32 -3.17 26.51
N SER A 167 7.04 -3.35 25.22
CA SER A 167 5.73 -3.04 24.63
C SER A 167 4.70 -4.17 24.82
N LEU A 168 5.15 -5.40 25.05
CA LEU A 168 4.29 -6.56 25.19
C LEU A 168 3.26 -6.45 26.33
N PRO A 169 3.59 -5.98 27.55
CA PRO A 169 2.60 -5.78 28.62
C PRO A 169 1.49 -4.80 28.21
N PHE A 170 1.83 -3.78 27.42
CA PHE A 170 0.87 -2.84 26.87
C PHE A 170 -0.08 -3.53 25.89
N VAL A 171 0.42 -4.27 24.90
CA VAL A 171 -0.42 -5.04 23.95
C VAL A 171 -1.32 -6.04 24.69
N THR A 172 -0.74 -6.73 25.68
CA THR A 172 -1.44 -7.72 26.52
C THR A 172 -2.68 -7.13 27.19
N SER A 173 -2.59 -5.89 27.67
CA SER A 173 -3.67 -5.21 28.39
C SER A 173 -4.91 -4.97 27.51
N TYR A 174 -4.74 -4.90 26.19
CA TYR A 174 -5.81 -4.60 25.24
C TYR A 174 -6.18 -5.77 24.32
N ALA A 175 -5.43 -6.87 24.34
CA ALA A 175 -5.59 -7.98 23.39
C ALA A 175 -7.04 -8.47 23.23
N SER A 176 -7.82 -8.50 24.32
CA SER A 176 -9.23 -8.94 24.28
C SER A 176 -10.20 -8.05 23.49
N GLN A 177 -9.91 -6.75 23.38
CA GLN A 177 -10.79 -5.75 22.77
C GLN A 177 -10.29 -5.22 21.41
N LEU A 178 -9.03 -5.48 21.06
CA LEU A 178 -8.45 -5.05 19.79
C LEU A 178 -9.15 -5.74 18.60
N ALA A 179 -9.63 -4.91 17.68
CA ALA A 179 -10.24 -5.31 16.41
C ALA A 179 -9.25 -5.18 15.24
N PHE A 180 -8.27 -4.27 15.36
CA PHE A 180 -7.19 -4.03 14.39
C PHE A 180 -5.84 -4.02 15.11
N VAL A 181 -4.89 -4.80 14.60
CA VAL A 181 -3.53 -4.89 15.12
C VAL A 181 -2.55 -4.85 13.95
N ASP A 182 -1.60 -3.93 14.01
CA ASP A 182 -0.52 -3.78 13.05
C ASP A 182 0.80 -3.65 13.81
N LEU A 183 1.62 -4.70 13.79
CA LEU A 183 2.82 -4.79 14.61
C LEU A 183 4.03 -5.14 13.76
N GLN A 184 5.11 -4.41 13.99
CA GLN A 184 6.45 -4.73 13.52
C GLN A 184 7.28 -5.15 14.74
N LEU A 185 7.77 -6.39 14.73
CA LEU A 185 8.54 -6.98 15.81
C LEU A 185 10.02 -6.80 15.53
N ASP A 186 10.75 -6.15 16.43
CA ASP A 186 12.20 -5.92 16.28
C ASP A 186 13.04 -7.20 16.37
N ASN A 187 12.47 -8.24 16.98
CA ASN A 187 13.19 -9.46 17.28
C ASN A 187 12.27 -10.69 17.08
N PRO A 188 12.71 -11.69 16.29
CA PRO A 188 12.04 -12.98 16.13
C PRO A 188 11.66 -13.66 17.45
N GLY A 189 12.44 -13.50 18.52
CA GLY A 189 12.21 -14.12 19.83
C GLY A 189 10.91 -13.70 20.52
N LEU A 190 10.32 -12.56 20.14
CA LEU A 190 9.08 -12.05 20.73
C LEU A 190 7.82 -12.73 20.15
N ILE A 191 7.95 -13.51 19.08
CA ILE A 191 6.81 -14.14 18.40
C ILE A 191 6.01 -15.05 19.32
N ASN A 192 6.68 -15.85 20.15
CA ASN A 192 6.04 -16.83 21.02
C ASN A 192 5.26 -16.13 22.14
N ASP A 193 5.83 -15.07 22.70
CA ASP A 193 5.16 -14.25 23.70
C ASP A 193 3.94 -13.54 23.12
N PHE A 194 4.04 -13.05 21.88
CA PHE A 194 2.90 -12.48 21.17
C PHE A 194 1.82 -13.52 20.85
N PHE A 195 2.19 -14.72 20.41
CA PHE A 195 1.25 -15.82 20.09
C PHE A 195 0.55 -16.39 21.33
N ALA A 196 1.10 -16.18 22.53
CA ALA A 196 0.45 -16.54 23.78
C ALA A 196 -0.78 -15.65 24.09
N LEU A 197 -0.86 -14.46 23.48
CA LEU A 197 -2.00 -13.54 23.67
C LEU A 197 -3.27 -14.05 22.99
N LYS A 198 -4.42 -13.54 23.45
CA LYS A 198 -5.75 -13.95 22.96
C LYS A 198 -6.52 -12.76 22.41
N PHE A 199 -6.98 -12.90 21.17
CA PHE A 199 -7.52 -11.82 20.35
C PHE A 199 -8.95 -12.09 19.84
N PRO A 200 -9.94 -12.28 20.73
CA PRO A 200 -11.30 -12.72 20.38
C PRO A 200 -12.08 -11.75 19.48
N SER A 201 -11.72 -10.45 19.51
CA SER A 201 -12.39 -9.39 18.76
C SER A 201 -11.68 -9.04 17.44
N LEU A 202 -10.53 -9.66 17.17
CA LEU A 202 -9.65 -9.24 16.08
C LEU A 202 -10.23 -9.58 14.71
N THR A 203 -10.21 -8.59 13.82
CA THR A 203 -10.71 -8.69 12.44
C THR A 203 -9.61 -8.43 11.41
N HIS A 204 -8.60 -7.63 11.78
CA HIS A 204 -7.47 -7.26 10.93
C HIS A 204 -6.16 -7.45 11.69
N LEU A 205 -5.23 -8.18 11.08
CA LEU A 205 -3.90 -8.42 11.62
C LEU A 205 -2.85 -8.18 10.54
N ARG A 206 -1.92 -7.27 10.81
CA ARG A 206 -0.68 -7.11 10.05
C ARG A 206 0.49 -7.40 10.97
N LEU A 207 1.39 -8.27 10.52
CA LEU A 207 2.59 -8.62 11.25
C LEU A 207 3.82 -8.55 10.34
N GLN A 208 4.84 -7.89 10.85
CA GLN A 208 6.17 -7.78 10.26
C GLN A 208 7.19 -8.21 11.33
N ILE A 209 8.25 -8.89 10.91
CA ILE A 209 9.40 -9.16 11.79
C ILE A 209 10.63 -8.61 11.11
N ASP A 210 11.26 -7.66 11.78
CA ASP A 210 12.56 -7.16 11.36
C ASP A 210 13.62 -8.19 11.77
N GLY A 211 14.55 -8.43 10.87
CA GLY A 211 15.64 -9.35 11.09
C GLY A 211 16.34 -9.70 9.79
N ASP A 212 17.47 -10.40 9.92
CA ASP A 212 18.20 -10.90 8.78
C ASP A 212 17.32 -11.88 7.96
N GLN A 213 17.16 -11.59 6.68
CA GLN A 213 16.31 -12.37 5.79
C GLN A 213 16.77 -13.83 5.71
N ASP A 214 18.09 -14.07 5.63
CA ASP A 214 18.66 -15.41 5.54
C ASP A 214 18.43 -16.20 6.83
N GLU A 215 18.47 -15.54 7.99
CA GLU A 215 18.11 -16.18 9.26
C GLU A 215 16.63 -16.59 9.31
N GLN A 216 15.72 -15.72 8.86
CA GLN A 216 14.30 -16.03 8.81
C GLN A 216 13.99 -17.18 7.84
N GLU A 217 14.62 -17.18 6.66
CA GLU A 217 14.52 -18.25 5.67
C GLU A 217 15.09 -19.57 6.21
N ARG A 218 16.25 -19.52 6.86
CA ARG A 218 16.87 -20.70 7.48
C ARG A 218 16.00 -21.29 8.58
N TYR A 219 15.39 -20.46 9.42
CA TYR A 219 14.44 -20.93 10.45
C TYR A 219 13.22 -21.60 9.80
N ALA A 220 12.66 -20.98 8.75
CA ALA A 220 11.52 -21.52 8.01
C ALA A 220 11.81 -22.90 7.39
N LEU A 221 13.03 -23.13 6.88
CA LEU A 221 13.44 -24.40 6.28
C LEU A 221 13.71 -25.52 7.29
N LEU A 222 13.92 -25.20 8.58
CA LEU A 222 14.18 -26.17 9.65
C LEU A 222 12.91 -26.60 10.40
N GLN A 223 11.74 -26.46 9.78
CA GLN A 223 10.39 -26.64 10.37
C GLN A 223 10.20 -27.92 11.20
N ASP A 224 10.78 -29.04 10.79
CA ASP A 224 10.65 -30.34 11.50
C ASP A 224 11.22 -30.32 12.93
N GLN A 225 12.06 -29.34 13.27
CA GLN A 225 12.68 -29.21 14.59
C GLN A 225 11.81 -28.41 15.59
N HIS A 226 10.69 -27.82 15.14
CA HIS A 226 9.90 -26.83 15.89
C HIS A 226 8.49 -27.31 16.26
N TYR A 227 8.33 -28.60 16.57
CA TYR A 227 7.01 -29.19 16.91
C TYR A 227 6.31 -28.51 18.10
N ALA A 228 7.08 -27.98 19.06
CA ALA A 228 6.53 -27.26 20.22
C ALA A 228 5.85 -25.93 19.82
N ASP A 229 6.37 -25.25 18.79
CA ASP A 229 5.85 -23.98 18.30
C ASP A 229 4.50 -24.17 17.59
N ALA A 230 4.29 -25.32 16.93
CA ALA A 230 3.06 -25.63 16.21
C ALA A 230 1.81 -25.63 17.11
N TYR A 231 1.93 -26.00 18.39
CA TYR A 231 0.81 -25.93 19.33
C TYR A 231 0.41 -24.48 19.61
N LEU A 232 1.40 -23.60 19.84
CA LEU A 232 1.15 -22.18 20.09
C LEU A 232 0.53 -21.50 18.86
N ASP A 233 1.04 -21.79 17.66
CA ASP A 233 0.52 -21.24 16.39
C ASP A 233 -0.97 -21.56 16.22
N VAL A 234 -1.35 -22.80 16.52
CA VAL A 234 -2.73 -23.27 16.47
C VAL A 234 -3.61 -22.54 17.50
N GLU A 235 -3.15 -22.44 18.73
CA GLU A 235 -3.90 -21.77 19.80
C GLU A 235 -4.01 -20.26 19.59
N PHE A 236 -3.04 -19.66 18.90
CA PHE A 236 -3.09 -18.27 18.47
C PHE A 236 -4.17 -18.06 17.40
N VAL A 237 -4.17 -18.84 16.32
CA VAL A 237 -5.18 -18.74 15.25
C VAL A 237 -6.61 -18.97 15.80
N LYS A 238 -6.80 -19.95 16.67
CA LYS A 238 -8.10 -20.18 17.33
C LYS A 238 -8.55 -19.03 18.22
N SER A 239 -7.61 -18.26 18.77
CA SER A 239 -7.94 -17.11 19.60
C SER A 239 -8.53 -15.94 18.84
N MET A 240 -8.48 -15.97 17.50
CA MET A 240 -8.93 -14.91 16.59
C MET A 240 -10.11 -15.37 15.72
N PRO A 241 -11.27 -15.73 16.29
CA PRO A 241 -12.40 -16.32 15.57
C PRO A 241 -13.10 -15.37 14.58
N ARG A 242 -12.69 -14.10 14.53
CA ARG A 242 -13.30 -13.05 13.71
C ARG A 242 -12.33 -12.49 12.65
N LEU A 243 -11.13 -13.08 12.52
CA LEU A 243 -10.10 -12.57 11.63
C LEU A 243 -10.54 -12.69 10.17
N LYS A 244 -10.65 -11.56 9.48
CA LYS A 244 -11.03 -11.49 8.06
C LYS A 244 -9.86 -11.12 7.15
N TYR A 245 -8.93 -10.31 7.66
CA TYR A 245 -7.78 -9.79 6.93
C TYR A 245 -6.47 -10.16 7.63
N PHE A 246 -5.53 -10.73 6.87
CA PHE A 246 -4.18 -11.01 7.35
C PHE A 246 -3.11 -10.52 6.36
N ARG A 247 -2.16 -9.73 6.84
CA ARG A 247 -0.98 -9.29 6.09
C ARG A 247 0.29 -9.77 6.78
N CYS A 248 1.18 -10.40 6.01
CA CYS A 248 2.42 -10.99 6.52
C CYS A 248 3.63 -10.48 5.74
N GLU A 249 4.61 -9.98 6.48
CA GLU A 249 5.86 -9.41 5.97
C GLU A 249 7.07 -10.07 6.67
N SER A 250 7.01 -11.39 6.84
CA SER A 250 8.12 -12.20 7.37
C SER A 250 8.04 -13.64 6.88
N HIS A 251 9.19 -14.19 6.48
CA HIS A 251 9.34 -15.58 6.06
C HIS A 251 8.98 -16.51 7.23
N MET A 252 9.53 -16.24 8.41
CA MET A 252 9.30 -17.03 9.61
C MET A 252 7.80 -17.06 9.99
N LEU A 253 7.13 -15.90 10.01
CA LEU A 253 5.70 -15.82 10.32
C LEU A 253 4.87 -16.64 9.34
N PHE A 254 5.14 -16.50 8.05
CA PHE A 254 4.37 -17.16 7.03
C PHE A 254 4.43 -18.68 7.18
N TYR A 255 5.63 -19.25 7.35
CA TYR A 255 5.80 -20.70 7.51
C TYR A 255 5.09 -21.23 8.76
N ARG A 256 5.14 -20.50 9.87
CA ARG A 256 4.45 -20.89 11.12
C ARG A 256 2.93 -20.81 10.99
N MET A 257 2.42 -19.69 10.48
CA MET A 257 0.99 -19.40 10.49
C MET A 257 0.23 -20.08 9.35
N ALA A 258 0.85 -20.34 8.19
CA ALA A 258 0.16 -20.91 7.03
C ALA A 258 -0.48 -22.27 7.35
N ALA A 259 0.23 -23.16 8.05
CA ALA A 259 -0.30 -24.46 8.45
C ALA A 259 -1.45 -24.33 9.48
N ALA A 260 -1.31 -23.41 10.44
CA ALA A 260 -2.34 -23.16 11.44
C ALA A 260 -3.61 -22.57 10.79
N PHE A 261 -3.47 -21.63 9.85
CA PHE A 261 -4.59 -21.09 9.09
C PHE A 261 -5.27 -22.13 8.20
N ALA A 262 -4.49 -22.93 7.47
CA ALA A 262 -5.03 -24.00 6.64
C ALA A 262 -5.91 -24.96 7.45
N LYS A 263 -5.58 -25.20 8.72
CA LYS A 263 -6.29 -26.14 9.59
C LYS A 263 -7.44 -25.50 10.40
N PHE A 264 -7.27 -24.27 10.88
CA PHE A 264 -8.19 -23.63 11.83
C PHE A 264 -8.72 -22.26 11.39
N GLY A 265 -8.08 -21.61 10.42
CA GLY A 265 -8.52 -20.32 9.85
C GLY A 265 -9.63 -20.46 8.79
N GLN A 266 -10.09 -21.68 8.51
CA GLN A 266 -10.94 -22.02 7.37
C GLN A 266 -12.28 -21.25 7.33
N SER A 267 -12.86 -20.88 8.48
CA SER A 267 -14.21 -20.29 8.53
C SER A 267 -14.27 -18.77 8.41
N GLN A 268 -13.14 -18.06 8.44
CA GLN A 268 -13.13 -16.62 8.74
C GLN A 268 -12.31 -15.75 7.79
N LEU A 269 -11.21 -16.28 7.25
CA LEU A 269 -10.25 -15.47 6.50
C LEU A 269 -10.74 -15.23 5.06
N GLU A 270 -10.90 -13.96 4.69
CA GLU A 270 -11.41 -13.54 3.38
C GLU A 270 -10.35 -12.80 2.55
N ASP A 271 -9.39 -12.15 3.19
CA ASP A 271 -8.29 -11.41 2.56
C ASP A 271 -6.93 -11.82 3.15
N PHE A 272 -5.99 -12.15 2.26
CA PHE A 272 -4.65 -12.58 2.60
C PHE A 272 -3.62 -11.85 1.73
N LYS A 273 -2.71 -11.13 2.39
CA LYS A 273 -1.63 -10.37 1.74
C LYS A 273 -0.26 -10.85 2.19
N LEU A 274 0.61 -11.05 1.22
CA LEU A 274 2.01 -11.40 1.40
C LEU A 274 2.88 -10.34 0.76
N ASP A 275 3.86 -9.82 1.50
CA ASP A 275 4.85 -8.90 0.95
C ASP A 275 6.27 -9.39 1.27
N TRP A 276 7.16 -9.30 0.27
CA TRP A 276 8.60 -9.58 0.41
C TRP A 276 8.94 -10.97 0.96
N LEU A 277 8.31 -12.01 0.39
CA LEU A 277 8.46 -13.40 0.87
C LEU A 277 8.99 -14.35 -0.19
N HIS A 278 9.93 -15.21 0.20
CA HIS A 278 10.35 -16.41 -0.49
C HIS A 278 9.79 -17.66 0.21
N PHE A 279 9.03 -18.49 -0.51
CA PHE A 279 8.44 -19.68 0.11
C PHE A 279 8.26 -20.81 -0.88
N ASN A 280 8.29 -22.05 -0.38
CA ASN A 280 8.13 -23.22 -1.24
C ASN A 280 6.66 -23.42 -1.67
N ALA A 281 6.45 -24.21 -2.73
CA ALA A 281 5.11 -24.52 -3.23
C ALA A 281 4.18 -25.17 -2.19
N GLU A 282 4.72 -25.92 -1.22
CA GLU A 282 3.94 -26.56 -0.15
C GLU A 282 3.22 -25.52 0.74
N GLN A 283 3.87 -24.39 1.05
CA GLN A 283 3.20 -23.32 1.80
C GLN A 283 2.05 -22.69 1.01
N LEU A 284 2.16 -22.63 -0.32
CA LEU A 284 1.08 -22.14 -1.16
C LEU A 284 -0.12 -23.10 -1.18
N GLU A 285 0.11 -24.42 -1.15
CA GLU A 285 -0.96 -25.40 -1.05
C GLU A 285 -1.77 -25.23 0.25
N LYS A 286 -1.09 -24.90 1.36
CA LYS A 286 -1.74 -24.59 2.64
C LYS A 286 -2.69 -23.38 2.52
N LEU A 287 -2.29 -22.35 1.77
CA LEU A 287 -3.17 -21.20 1.50
C LEU A 287 -4.35 -21.55 0.58
N GLN A 288 -4.13 -22.40 -0.41
CA GLN A 288 -5.19 -22.87 -1.32
C GLN A 288 -6.29 -23.66 -0.59
N ALA A 289 -5.99 -24.21 0.59
CA ALA A 289 -6.96 -24.89 1.43
C ALA A 289 -7.95 -23.94 2.16
N LEU A 290 -7.78 -22.62 2.07
CA LEU A 290 -8.67 -21.63 2.70
C LEU A 290 -9.99 -21.46 1.90
N PRO A 291 -11.14 -21.96 2.40
CA PRO A 291 -12.35 -22.09 1.58
C PRO A 291 -13.12 -20.77 1.41
N ARG A 292 -12.80 -19.72 2.17
CA ARG A 292 -13.45 -18.40 2.12
C ARG A 292 -12.57 -17.30 1.55
N LEU A 293 -11.37 -17.63 1.08
CA LEU A 293 -10.44 -16.65 0.55
C LEU A 293 -11.01 -16.03 -0.74
N LYS A 294 -11.28 -14.72 -0.68
CA LYS A 294 -11.81 -13.93 -1.81
C LYS A 294 -10.75 -13.01 -2.40
N ILE A 295 -9.82 -12.54 -1.57
CA ILE A 295 -8.77 -11.60 -1.97
C ILE A 295 -7.42 -12.22 -1.62
N PHE A 296 -6.54 -12.31 -2.62
CA PHE A 296 -5.18 -12.80 -2.42
C PHE A 296 -4.20 -11.85 -3.11
N LYS A 297 -3.25 -11.33 -2.33
CA LYS A 297 -2.28 -10.35 -2.79
C LYS A 297 -0.87 -10.81 -2.47
N MET A 298 -0.01 -10.75 -3.47
CA MET A 298 1.42 -11.00 -3.35
C MET A 298 2.18 -9.80 -3.92
N ARG A 299 3.06 -9.20 -3.14
CA ARG A 299 3.96 -8.12 -3.57
C ARG A 299 5.41 -8.55 -3.35
N ARG A 300 6.25 -8.46 -4.38
CA ARG A 300 7.69 -8.79 -4.24
C ARG A 300 7.92 -10.19 -3.64
N CYS A 301 7.07 -11.17 -3.98
CA CYS A 301 7.20 -12.55 -3.51
C CYS A 301 7.82 -13.47 -4.57
N GLU A 302 8.43 -14.56 -4.10
CA GLU A 302 8.92 -15.66 -4.92
C GLU A 302 8.53 -17.03 -4.33
N ILE A 303 7.66 -17.73 -5.04
CA ILE A 303 7.38 -19.14 -4.85
C ILE A 303 8.53 -19.96 -5.43
N LEU A 304 9.29 -20.61 -4.56
CA LEU A 304 10.37 -21.51 -4.89
C LEU A 304 9.78 -22.87 -5.32
N GLY A 305 10.15 -23.33 -6.51
CA GLY A 305 9.80 -24.66 -6.98
C GLY A 305 10.46 -25.75 -6.12
N PRO A 306 9.93 -26.99 -6.13
CA PRO A 306 10.59 -28.10 -5.44
C PRO A 306 12.03 -28.26 -5.95
N PRO A 307 13.01 -28.54 -5.09
CA PRO A 307 14.43 -28.69 -5.49
C PRO A 307 14.63 -29.70 -6.62
N GLU A 308 13.79 -30.74 -6.66
CA GLU A 308 13.84 -31.82 -7.65
C GLU A 308 13.23 -31.39 -8.99
N THR A 309 12.32 -30.40 -8.98
CA THR A 309 11.55 -29.98 -10.15
C THR A 309 11.39 -28.45 -10.23
N PRO A 310 12.49 -27.67 -10.23
CA PRO A 310 12.46 -26.21 -10.15
C PRO A 310 11.80 -25.54 -11.37
N HIS A 311 11.58 -26.28 -12.45
CA HIS A 311 10.97 -25.79 -13.68
C HIS A 311 9.44 -25.95 -13.73
N ILE A 312 8.82 -26.64 -12.75
CA ILE A 312 7.37 -26.80 -12.73
C ILE A 312 6.74 -25.46 -12.33
N LEU A 313 5.91 -24.94 -13.23
CA LEU A 313 5.17 -23.71 -12.97
C LEU A 313 4.14 -23.93 -11.86
N THR A 314 4.11 -23.00 -10.91
CA THR A 314 3.19 -23.06 -9.79
C THR A 314 1.77 -22.80 -10.26
N ARG A 315 0.83 -23.67 -9.83
CA ARG A 315 -0.60 -23.52 -10.10
C ARG A 315 -1.31 -22.95 -8.89
N LEU A 316 -2.25 -22.03 -9.14
CA LEU A 316 -3.15 -21.50 -8.13
C LEU A 316 -4.55 -22.05 -8.39
N TYR A 317 -5.04 -22.88 -7.47
CA TYR A 317 -6.39 -23.38 -7.46
C TYR A 317 -7.18 -22.70 -6.33
N LEU A 318 -7.82 -21.59 -6.66
CA LEU A 318 -8.60 -20.77 -5.74
C LEU A 318 -9.94 -20.42 -6.42
N PRO A 319 -10.87 -21.38 -6.55
CA PRO A 319 -12.06 -21.22 -7.38
C PRO A 319 -13.03 -20.13 -6.90
N TYR A 320 -12.97 -19.76 -5.62
CA TYR A 320 -13.79 -18.70 -5.02
C TYR A 320 -13.09 -17.34 -4.94
N LEU A 321 -11.88 -17.23 -5.48
CA LEU A 321 -11.12 -15.99 -5.47
C LEU A 321 -11.78 -14.96 -6.39
N GLU A 322 -12.04 -13.77 -5.85
CA GLU A 322 -12.63 -12.64 -6.58
C GLU A 322 -11.56 -11.65 -7.03
N GLU A 323 -10.49 -11.47 -6.24
CA GLU A 323 -9.41 -10.53 -6.50
C GLU A 323 -8.04 -11.18 -6.30
N LEU A 324 -7.16 -10.97 -7.28
CA LEU A 324 -5.78 -11.44 -7.29
C LEU A 324 -4.86 -10.28 -7.65
N SER A 325 -3.86 -10.05 -6.81
CA SER A 325 -2.81 -9.05 -7.05
C SER A 325 -1.44 -9.72 -7.03
N LEU A 326 -0.70 -9.62 -8.13
CA LEU A 326 0.63 -10.19 -8.33
C LEU A 326 1.59 -9.08 -8.79
N VAL A 327 2.07 -8.26 -7.85
CA VAL A 327 2.91 -7.08 -8.14
C VAL A 327 4.38 -7.39 -7.85
N TYR A 328 5.27 -7.13 -8.81
CA TYR A 328 6.71 -7.42 -8.70
C TYR A 328 7.05 -8.85 -8.27
N ASN A 329 6.24 -9.82 -8.71
CA ASN A 329 6.47 -11.21 -8.35
C ASN A 329 7.41 -11.87 -9.37
N LYS A 330 8.45 -12.52 -8.86
CA LYS A 330 9.41 -13.28 -9.68
C LYS A 330 8.83 -14.62 -10.16
N SER A 331 7.79 -15.13 -9.49
CA SER A 331 7.19 -16.42 -9.79
C SER A 331 6.37 -16.45 -11.06
N GLN A 332 6.55 -17.51 -11.84
CA GLN A 332 5.72 -17.78 -13.01
C GLN A 332 4.48 -18.59 -12.60
N ILE A 333 3.38 -17.88 -12.33
CA ILE A 333 2.09 -18.50 -12.00
C ILE A 333 1.35 -18.93 -13.28
N VAL A 334 0.79 -20.14 -13.25
CA VAL A 334 -0.12 -20.62 -14.29
C VAL A 334 -1.53 -20.07 -14.05
N PHE A 335 -2.03 -19.28 -15.00
CA PHE A 335 -3.46 -18.96 -15.09
C PHE A 335 -4.18 -20.11 -15.79
N ASP A 336 -5.01 -20.84 -15.07
CA ASP A 336 -5.87 -21.91 -15.58
C ASP A 336 -7.29 -21.81 -14.98
N GLU A 337 -8.12 -22.84 -15.19
CA GLU A 337 -9.51 -22.89 -14.71
C GLU A 337 -9.64 -22.77 -13.18
N GLY A 338 -8.57 -23.01 -12.42
CA GLY A 338 -8.52 -22.82 -10.97
C GLY A 338 -8.77 -21.39 -10.51
N LEU A 339 -8.67 -20.40 -11.42
CA LEU A 339 -8.95 -18.99 -11.18
C LEU A 339 -10.17 -18.48 -11.96
N ALA A 340 -11.04 -19.37 -12.45
CA ALA A 340 -12.18 -18.98 -13.29
C ALA A 340 -13.17 -18.03 -12.60
N GLY A 341 -13.24 -18.03 -11.25
CA GLY A 341 -14.08 -17.12 -10.45
C GLY A 341 -13.59 -15.67 -10.39
N LEU A 342 -12.36 -15.40 -10.86
CA LEU A 342 -11.69 -14.12 -10.68
C LEU A 342 -12.40 -12.98 -11.43
N LYS A 343 -12.65 -11.88 -10.70
CA LYS A 343 -13.25 -10.64 -11.24
C LYS A 343 -12.23 -9.52 -11.38
N LYS A 344 -11.22 -9.47 -10.51
CA LYS A 344 -10.20 -8.42 -10.49
C LYS A 344 -8.80 -9.03 -10.54
N LEU A 345 -7.98 -8.52 -11.45
CA LEU A 345 -6.58 -8.92 -11.58
C LEU A 345 -5.68 -7.68 -11.64
N LYS A 346 -4.70 -7.61 -10.75
CA LYS A 346 -3.54 -6.71 -10.85
C LYS A 346 -2.30 -7.56 -11.07
N ILE A 347 -1.48 -7.22 -12.07
CA ILE A 347 -0.28 -8.00 -12.39
C ILE A 347 0.86 -7.13 -12.93
N THR A 348 2.09 -7.39 -12.47
CA THR A 348 3.30 -6.84 -13.07
C THR A 348 3.84 -7.75 -14.17
N VAL A 349 4.22 -7.17 -15.30
CA VAL A 349 4.88 -7.87 -16.41
C VAL A 349 6.33 -7.38 -16.49
N GLU A 350 7.23 -8.12 -15.84
CA GLU A 350 8.64 -7.74 -15.71
C GLU A 350 9.51 -8.03 -16.94
N THR A 351 9.15 -9.04 -17.75
CA THR A 351 9.98 -9.45 -18.88
C THR A 351 9.19 -9.58 -20.18
N SER A 352 9.84 -9.30 -21.31
CA SER A 352 9.25 -9.48 -22.66
C SER A 352 8.93 -10.95 -22.98
N LYS A 353 9.54 -11.90 -22.27
CA LYS A 353 9.23 -13.35 -22.33
C LYS A 353 7.83 -13.65 -21.78
N ASN A 354 7.27 -12.78 -20.93
CA ASN A 354 5.95 -12.92 -20.35
C ASN A 354 4.80 -12.46 -21.26
N HIS A 355 5.02 -12.09 -22.53
CA HIS A 355 3.94 -11.66 -23.44
C HIS A 355 2.78 -12.68 -23.58
N LYS A 356 3.03 -13.98 -23.35
CA LYS A 356 1.99 -15.01 -23.36
C LYS A 356 1.06 -14.96 -22.15
N ILE A 357 1.39 -14.19 -21.11
CA ILE A 357 0.59 -14.08 -19.89
C ILE A 357 -0.78 -13.48 -20.18
N LEU A 358 -0.84 -12.41 -21.00
CA LEU A 358 -2.10 -11.80 -21.41
C LEU A 358 -2.95 -12.76 -22.24
N TYR A 359 -2.33 -13.56 -23.11
CA TYR A 359 -3.05 -14.62 -23.82
C TYR A 359 -3.66 -15.66 -22.87
N LYS A 360 -2.91 -16.10 -21.84
CA LYS A 360 -3.41 -17.04 -20.84
C LYS A 360 -4.55 -16.42 -20.01
N ILE A 361 -4.38 -15.17 -19.57
CA ILE A 361 -5.41 -14.39 -18.86
C ILE A 361 -6.71 -14.34 -19.68
N CYS A 362 -6.61 -13.94 -20.95
CA CYS A 362 -7.77 -13.82 -21.84
C CYS A 362 -8.50 -15.16 -22.08
N ASN A 363 -7.80 -16.30 -21.99
CA ASN A 363 -8.40 -17.61 -22.24
C ASN A 363 -9.01 -18.25 -20.99
N ASN A 364 -8.40 -18.00 -19.83
CA ASN A 364 -8.68 -18.77 -18.63
C ASN A 364 -9.47 -17.99 -17.58
N LEU A 365 -9.60 -16.67 -17.72
CA LEU A 365 -10.32 -15.80 -16.77
C LEU A 365 -11.57 -15.15 -17.40
N PRO A 366 -12.58 -15.95 -17.81
CA PRO A 366 -13.73 -15.44 -18.56
C PRO A 366 -14.62 -14.49 -17.74
N ASN A 367 -14.50 -14.51 -16.41
CA ASN A 367 -15.29 -13.67 -15.50
C ASN A 367 -14.61 -12.35 -15.13
N LEU A 368 -13.45 -12.04 -15.71
CA LEU A 368 -12.70 -10.86 -15.35
C LEU A 368 -13.44 -9.57 -15.74
N GLU A 369 -13.63 -8.69 -14.75
CA GLU A 369 -14.31 -7.39 -14.85
C GLU A 369 -13.32 -6.23 -14.83
N HIS A 370 -12.21 -6.37 -14.09
CA HIS A 370 -11.17 -5.37 -13.95
C HIS A 370 -9.77 -5.96 -14.17
N LEU A 371 -9.02 -5.33 -15.06
CA LEU A 371 -7.65 -5.72 -15.38
C LEU A 371 -6.71 -4.52 -15.20
N ARG A 372 -5.76 -4.61 -14.26
CA ARG A 372 -4.65 -3.67 -14.06
C ARG A 372 -3.35 -4.36 -14.43
N ILE A 373 -2.60 -3.77 -15.35
CA ILE A 373 -1.33 -4.30 -15.84
C ILE A 373 -0.24 -3.26 -15.59
N CYS A 374 0.75 -3.62 -14.77
CA CYS A 374 1.94 -2.80 -14.52
C CYS A 374 3.07 -3.30 -15.43
N LEU A 375 3.57 -2.44 -16.32
CA LEU A 375 4.53 -2.84 -17.36
C LEU A 375 5.94 -2.37 -17.04
N ASN A 376 6.84 -3.28 -16.67
CA ASN A 376 8.27 -2.99 -16.56
C ASN A 376 9.05 -3.48 -17.80
N ALA A 377 8.35 -4.04 -18.78
CA ALA A 377 8.91 -4.49 -20.05
C ALA A 377 8.06 -4.06 -21.24
N ARG A 378 8.72 -3.92 -22.39
CA ARG A 378 8.04 -3.67 -23.67
C ARG A 378 7.18 -4.86 -24.07
N LEU A 379 5.90 -4.59 -24.30
CA LEU A 379 4.97 -5.56 -24.88
C LEU A 379 5.22 -5.74 -26.39
N VAL A 380 4.89 -6.92 -26.90
CA VAL A 380 4.82 -7.18 -28.34
C VAL A 380 3.52 -6.63 -28.92
N ASN A 381 3.53 -6.19 -30.18
CA ASN A 381 2.37 -5.57 -30.85
C ASN A 381 1.10 -6.42 -30.84
N THR A 382 1.22 -7.74 -30.67
CA THR A 382 0.09 -8.69 -30.65
C THR A 382 -0.43 -9.02 -29.25
N ALA A 383 0.08 -8.35 -28.20
CA ALA A 383 -0.26 -8.64 -26.81
C ALA A 383 -1.76 -8.53 -26.51
N PHE A 384 -2.44 -7.54 -27.10
CA PHE A 384 -3.86 -7.25 -26.85
C PHE A 384 -4.83 -7.92 -27.83
N ARG A 385 -4.35 -8.79 -28.73
CA ARG A 385 -5.17 -9.36 -29.82
C ARG A 385 -6.35 -10.24 -29.38
N HIS A 386 -6.35 -10.68 -28.12
CA HIS A 386 -7.35 -11.61 -27.57
C HIS A 386 -8.18 -11.00 -26.43
N LEU A 387 -8.09 -9.69 -26.22
CA LEU A 387 -8.84 -9.02 -25.14
C LEU A 387 -10.36 -9.19 -25.27
N ASP A 388 -10.88 -9.40 -26.49
CA ASP A 388 -12.30 -9.67 -26.76
C ASP A 388 -12.85 -10.91 -26.08
N ARG A 389 -11.98 -11.87 -25.71
CA ARG A 389 -12.38 -13.06 -24.95
C ARG A 389 -12.84 -12.72 -23.53
N LEU A 390 -12.40 -11.59 -22.98
CA LEU A 390 -12.82 -11.10 -21.67
C LEU A 390 -14.16 -10.35 -21.78
N THR A 391 -15.23 -11.11 -22.06
CA THR A 391 -16.56 -10.54 -22.38
C THR A 391 -17.20 -9.72 -21.26
N LYS A 392 -16.77 -9.93 -20.01
CA LYS A 392 -17.24 -9.18 -18.83
C LYS A 392 -16.36 -7.99 -18.45
N LEU A 393 -15.29 -7.72 -19.20
CA LEU A 393 -14.32 -6.68 -18.86
C LEU A 393 -14.95 -5.29 -18.96
N GLN A 394 -14.93 -4.55 -17.86
CA GLN A 394 -15.50 -3.20 -17.74
C GLN A 394 -14.43 -2.13 -17.58
N SER A 395 -13.28 -2.48 -16.99
CA SER A 395 -12.21 -1.53 -16.69
C SER A 395 -10.84 -2.10 -17.06
N ILE A 396 -10.05 -1.28 -17.75
CA ILE A 396 -8.65 -1.56 -18.06
C ILE A 396 -7.80 -0.43 -17.49
N ARG A 397 -6.76 -0.80 -16.74
CA ARG A 397 -5.70 0.10 -16.30
C ARG A 397 -4.36 -0.43 -16.76
N VAL A 398 -3.54 0.46 -17.31
CA VAL A 398 -2.18 0.12 -17.76
C VAL A 398 -1.21 1.16 -17.20
N ASP A 399 -0.24 0.68 -16.42
CA ASP A 399 0.74 1.51 -15.71
C ASP A 399 2.13 1.34 -16.34
N ASN A 400 2.97 2.38 -16.25
CA ASN A 400 4.38 2.41 -16.67
C ASN A 400 4.59 2.13 -18.17
N VAL A 401 3.84 2.81 -19.05
CA VAL A 401 3.72 2.37 -20.45
C VAL A 401 4.38 3.25 -21.49
N ASP A 402 5.16 2.66 -22.38
CA ASP A 402 5.54 3.23 -23.68
C ASP A 402 4.53 2.79 -24.75
N LEU A 403 3.30 3.35 -24.70
CA LEU A 403 2.21 2.96 -25.62
C LEU A 403 2.39 3.63 -26.98
N ASN A 404 2.92 2.87 -27.94
CA ASN A 404 2.78 3.24 -29.35
C ASN A 404 1.47 2.70 -29.96
N GLU A 405 1.05 3.32 -31.06
CA GLU A 405 -0.14 2.92 -31.82
C GLU A 405 -0.13 1.45 -32.29
N ARG A 406 1.05 0.83 -32.41
CA ARG A 406 1.19 -0.54 -32.95
C ARG A 406 0.73 -1.60 -31.95
N LEU A 407 0.80 -1.33 -30.65
CA LEU A 407 0.24 -2.21 -29.61
C LEU A 407 -1.28 -2.36 -29.75
N TRP A 408 -1.93 -1.32 -30.24
CA TRP A 408 -3.38 -1.26 -30.44
C TRP A 408 -3.83 -1.77 -31.81
N GLN A 409 -2.91 -1.95 -32.76
CA GLN A 409 -3.23 -2.34 -34.14
C GLN A 409 -4.03 -3.65 -34.22
N TYR A 410 -3.70 -4.62 -33.35
CA TYR A 410 -4.35 -5.93 -33.32
C TYR A 410 -5.41 -6.05 -32.23
N CYS A 411 -5.63 -5.00 -31.45
CA CYS A 411 -6.64 -5.01 -30.40
C CYS A 411 -8.04 -5.02 -31.04
N PRO A 412 -8.94 -5.93 -30.64
CA PRO A 412 -10.32 -5.93 -31.11
C PRO A 412 -11.11 -4.75 -30.54
N LYS A 413 -12.25 -4.42 -31.15
CA LYS A 413 -13.17 -3.43 -30.58
C LYS A 413 -13.84 -4.01 -29.32
N MET A 414 -13.78 -3.26 -28.23
CA MET A 414 -14.25 -3.66 -26.90
C MET A 414 -15.40 -2.75 -26.46
N ALA A 415 -16.63 -3.10 -26.82
CA ALA A 415 -17.81 -2.29 -26.51
C ALA A 415 -18.22 -2.34 -25.02
N GLY A 416 -17.81 -3.37 -24.28
CA GLY A 416 -18.14 -3.55 -22.85
C GLY A 416 -17.28 -2.72 -21.89
N VAL A 417 -16.12 -2.22 -22.35
CA VAL A 417 -15.18 -1.47 -21.50
C VAL A 417 -15.66 -0.04 -21.35
N LYS A 418 -15.93 0.35 -20.10
CA LYS A 418 -16.47 1.67 -19.71
C LYS A 418 -15.41 2.58 -19.10
N LYS A 419 -14.33 2.02 -18.57
CA LYS A 419 -13.25 2.78 -17.92
C LYS A 419 -11.88 2.38 -18.46
N LEU A 420 -11.09 3.39 -18.80
CA LEU A 420 -9.71 3.24 -19.26
C LEU A 420 -8.82 4.18 -18.46
N VAL A 421 -7.73 3.64 -17.92
CA VAL A 421 -6.76 4.38 -17.11
C VAL A 421 -5.36 4.13 -17.68
N PHE A 422 -4.63 5.21 -17.93
CA PHE A 422 -3.20 5.18 -18.22
C PHE A 422 -2.46 5.93 -17.12
N THR A 423 -1.45 5.30 -16.53
CA THR A 423 -0.58 5.95 -15.54
C THR A 423 0.88 5.84 -15.93
N ASN A 424 1.67 6.87 -15.62
CA ASN A 424 3.12 6.94 -15.88
C ASN A 424 3.47 6.49 -17.31
N GLY A 425 2.75 7.02 -18.30
CA GLY A 425 2.78 6.53 -19.67
C GLY A 425 3.27 7.57 -20.67
N LYS A 426 4.11 7.17 -21.64
CA LYS A 426 4.43 7.96 -22.84
C LYS A 426 3.33 7.73 -23.88
N LEU A 427 2.56 8.78 -24.16
CA LEU A 427 1.39 8.73 -25.04
C LEU A 427 1.55 9.68 -26.24
N THR A 428 0.90 9.32 -27.35
CA THR A 428 0.75 10.19 -28.54
C THR A 428 -0.73 10.35 -28.88
N MET A 429 -1.08 11.32 -29.71
CA MET A 429 -2.47 11.47 -30.16
C MET A 429 -2.91 10.26 -31.00
N GLY A 430 -1.98 9.61 -31.70
CA GLY A 430 -2.22 8.34 -32.41
C GLY A 430 -2.73 7.24 -31.45
N THR A 431 -2.09 7.10 -30.29
CA THR A 431 -2.50 6.17 -29.23
C THR A 431 -3.91 6.49 -28.71
N LEU A 432 -4.22 7.76 -28.44
CA LEU A 432 -5.54 8.17 -27.95
C LEU A 432 -6.65 7.99 -29.00
N LYS A 433 -6.37 8.32 -30.28
CA LYS A 433 -7.29 8.06 -31.40
C LYS A 433 -7.57 6.57 -31.57
N ALA A 434 -6.54 5.73 -31.45
CA ALA A 434 -6.69 4.28 -31.48
C ALA A 434 -7.59 3.81 -30.32
N ALA A 435 -7.37 4.30 -29.10
CA ALA A 435 -8.20 3.99 -27.94
C ALA A 435 -9.67 4.41 -28.16
N ALA A 436 -9.93 5.63 -28.63
CA ALA A 436 -11.30 6.10 -28.92
C ALA A 436 -12.05 5.19 -29.91
N ARG A 437 -11.35 4.69 -30.94
CA ARG A 437 -11.92 3.76 -31.92
C ARG A 437 -12.17 2.36 -31.36
N LEU A 438 -11.31 1.90 -30.47
CA LEU A 438 -11.33 0.55 -29.92
C LEU A 438 -12.30 0.40 -28.75
N PHE A 439 -12.57 1.48 -28.00
CA PHE A 439 -13.44 1.49 -26.83
C PHE A 439 -14.66 2.40 -27.05
N PRO A 440 -15.60 2.02 -27.93
CA PRO A 440 -16.73 2.89 -28.28
C PRO A 440 -17.74 3.11 -27.14
N GLY A 441 -17.73 2.25 -26.11
CA GLY A 441 -18.59 2.35 -24.92
C GLY A 441 -17.92 3.04 -23.73
N LEU A 442 -16.80 3.73 -23.94
CA LEU A 442 -16.02 4.35 -22.87
C LEU A 442 -16.78 5.52 -22.25
N ASN A 443 -16.95 5.48 -20.93
CA ASN A 443 -17.57 6.55 -20.13
C ASN A 443 -16.51 7.38 -19.39
N GLU A 444 -15.38 6.78 -19.03
CA GLU A 444 -14.32 7.41 -18.25
C GLU A 444 -12.94 7.12 -18.83
N LEU A 445 -12.17 8.18 -19.05
CA LEU A 445 -10.76 8.14 -19.42
C LEU A 445 -9.93 8.92 -18.40
N TYR A 446 -9.03 8.23 -17.72
CA TYR A 446 -8.09 8.83 -16.77
C TYR A 446 -6.67 8.76 -17.31
N LEU A 447 -6.01 9.91 -17.32
CA LEU A 447 -4.64 10.11 -17.75
C LEU A 447 -3.89 10.71 -16.56
N ASP A 448 -3.15 9.86 -15.84
CA ASP A 448 -2.40 10.25 -14.64
C ASP A 448 -0.90 10.16 -14.94
N GLU A 449 -0.11 11.17 -14.58
CA GLU A 449 1.35 11.18 -14.77
C GLU A 449 1.77 10.78 -16.20
N CYS A 450 0.97 11.15 -17.20
CA CYS A 450 1.23 10.82 -18.59
C CYS A 450 2.10 11.89 -19.25
N TYR A 451 3.00 11.46 -20.13
CA TYR A 451 3.89 12.31 -20.91
C TYR A 451 3.45 12.29 -22.38
N PHE A 452 2.94 13.42 -22.88
CA PHE A 452 2.52 13.56 -24.27
C PHE A 452 3.66 14.07 -25.13
N GLN A 453 4.07 13.31 -26.15
CA GLN A 453 5.19 13.68 -27.04
C GLN A 453 4.70 14.39 -28.30
N ASN A 454 5.50 15.32 -28.83
CA ASN A 454 5.28 16.03 -30.10
C ASN A 454 3.94 16.80 -30.16
N CYS A 455 3.52 17.37 -29.03
CA CYS A 455 2.22 18.04 -28.92
C CYS A 455 2.09 19.22 -29.89
N ASP A 456 3.17 19.99 -30.04
CA ASP A 456 3.33 21.14 -30.93
C ASP A 456 3.18 20.76 -32.40
N VAL A 457 3.88 19.72 -32.85
CA VAL A 457 3.79 19.23 -34.24
C VAL A 457 2.40 18.68 -34.53
N GLU A 458 1.80 17.96 -33.58
CA GLU A 458 0.46 17.41 -33.75
C GLU A 458 -0.59 18.52 -33.88
N ILE A 459 -0.46 19.64 -33.16
CA ILE A 459 -1.41 20.76 -33.18
C ILE A 459 -1.20 21.66 -34.42
N ASN A 460 0.02 22.10 -34.67
CA ASN A 460 0.30 23.16 -35.66
C ASN A 460 0.70 22.64 -37.05
N GLY A 461 0.96 21.34 -37.19
CA GLY A 461 1.32 20.71 -38.47
C GLY A 461 2.71 21.12 -39.01
N VAL A 462 3.44 21.97 -38.29
CA VAL A 462 4.78 22.48 -38.61
C VAL A 462 5.53 22.68 -37.29
N GLU A 463 6.83 22.35 -37.24
CA GLU A 463 7.73 22.64 -36.10
C GLU A 463 7.86 24.16 -35.95
N GLN A 464 7.45 24.71 -34.81
CA GLN A 464 7.64 26.12 -34.46
C GLN A 464 8.82 26.27 -33.48
N GLU A 465 9.69 27.24 -33.75
CA GLU A 465 10.84 27.59 -32.91
C GLU A 465 10.39 28.23 -31.58
N GLU A 466 11.21 28.02 -30.55
CA GLU A 466 10.94 28.26 -29.12
C GLU A 466 10.34 29.63 -28.80
N SER A 467 9.26 29.62 -28.01
CA SER A 467 8.64 30.81 -27.43
C SER A 467 8.04 30.50 -26.04
N ASP A 468 7.87 31.59 -25.29
CA ASP A 468 7.77 31.76 -23.85
C ASP A 468 6.73 30.89 -23.12
N SER A 469 6.86 30.80 -21.79
CA SER A 469 6.02 30.00 -20.86
C SER A 469 4.49 30.17 -20.98
N GLU A 470 4.00 31.23 -21.63
CA GLU A 470 2.56 31.41 -21.91
C GLU A 470 2.06 30.48 -23.04
N GLU A 471 2.95 30.04 -23.94
CA GLU A 471 2.59 29.09 -25.00
C GLU A 471 2.34 27.67 -24.48
N ASP A 472 2.98 27.28 -23.37
CA ASP A 472 2.89 25.91 -22.86
C ASP A 472 1.51 25.60 -22.28
N GLU A 473 0.88 26.55 -21.58
CA GLU A 473 -0.51 26.40 -21.12
C GLU A 473 -1.52 26.45 -22.27
N SER A 474 -1.23 27.22 -23.33
CA SER A 474 -2.05 27.24 -24.55
C SER A 474 -1.99 25.89 -25.28
N ILE A 475 -0.79 25.34 -25.49
CA ILE A 475 -0.56 24.03 -26.11
C ILE A 475 -1.24 22.92 -25.30
N LYS A 476 -1.08 22.93 -23.98
CA LYS A 476 -1.74 21.99 -23.06
C LYS A 476 -3.25 22.06 -23.18
N THR A 477 -3.84 23.26 -23.14
CA THR A 477 -5.30 23.44 -23.23
C THR A 477 -5.83 22.92 -24.56
N GLN A 478 -5.19 23.32 -25.68
CA GLN A 478 -5.58 22.88 -27.02
C GLN A 478 -5.44 21.36 -27.19
N TYR A 479 -4.38 20.76 -26.66
CA TYR A 479 -4.19 19.31 -26.69
C TYR A 479 -5.31 18.60 -25.93
N GLN A 480 -5.61 19.04 -24.71
CA GLN A 480 -6.69 18.45 -23.91
C GLN A 480 -8.06 18.56 -24.58
N GLU A 481 -8.37 19.71 -25.18
CA GLU A 481 -9.60 19.89 -25.96
C GLU A 481 -9.67 18.92 -27.13
N ARG A 482 -8.58 18.75 -27.86
CA ARG A 482 -8.51 17.82 -28.99
C ARG A 482 -8.66 16.36 -28.55
N VAL A 483 -8.10 15.98 -27.40
CA VAL A 483 -8.38 14.68 -26.79
C VAL A 483 -9.88 14.55 -26.51
N ARG A 484 -10.51 15.53 -25.85
CA ARG A 484 -11.95 15.50 -25.55
C ARG A 484 -12.82 15.40 -26.82
N GLN A 485 -12.40 16.00 -27.94
CA GLN A 485 -13.10 15.85 -29.23
C GLN A 485 -13.14 14.40 -29.74
N HIS A 486 -12.10 13.60 -29.44
CA HIS A 486 -12.09 12.16 -29.76
C HIS A 486 -12.95 11.33 -28.80
N PHE A 487 -13.34 11.90 -27.66
CA PHE A 487 -14.06 11.24 -26.58
C PHE A 487 -15.34 12.02 -26.18
N PRO A 488 -16.25 12.33 -27.12
CA PRO A 488 -17.32 13.32 -26.90
C PRO A 488 -18.37 12.90 -25.84
N MET A 489 -18.49 11.60 -25.58
CA MET A 489 -19.44 11.03 -24.61
C MET A 489 -18.74 10.53 -23.33
N CYS A 490 -17.45 10.81 -23.19
CA CYS A 490 -16.60 10.27 -22.13
C CYS A 490 -16.07 11.40 -21.25
N ARG A 491 -16.06 11.17 -19.93
CA ARG A 491 -15.41 12.04 -18.97
C ARG A 491 -13.90 11.82 -19.04
N VAL A 492 -13.19 12.78 -19.64
CA VAL A 492 -11.72 12.77 -19.70
C VAL A 492 -11.15 13.58 -18.55
N SER A 493 -10.27 12.97 -17.75
CA SER A 493 -9.59 13.59 -16.61
C SER A 493 -8.07 13.49 -16.79
N PHE A 494 -7.39 14.60 -16.57
CA PHE A 494 -5.93 14.71 -16.62
C PHE A 494 -5.43 15.04 -15.22
N ARG A 495 -4.43 14.30 -14.74
CA ARG A 495 -3.77 14.53 -13.46
C ARG A 495 -2.26 14.39 -13.64
N HIS A 496 -1.50 15.32 -13.05
CA HIS A 496 -0.04 15.40 -13.11
C HIS A 496 0.61 15.13 -14.48
N SER A 497 -0.08 15.44 -15.58
CA SER A 497 0.38 15.09 -16.92
C SER A 497 1.26 16.19 -17.51
N ALA A 498 2.33 15.78 -18.19
CA ALA A 498 3.30 16.67 -18.84
C ALA A 498 3.15 16.65 -20.37
N TYR A 499 3.41 17.80 -21.00
CA TYR A 499 3.27 17.99 -22.44
C TYR A 499 4.64 18.40 -22.99
N LEU A 500 5.26 17.50 -23.75
CA LEU A 500 6.61 17.66 -24.26
C LEU A 500 6.55 18.17 -25.71
N LYS A 501 7.15 19.34 -25.95
CA LYS A 501 7.45 19.87 -27.29
C LYS A 501 8.50 18.99 -27.98
N SER A 502 8.48 18.95 -29.31
CA SER A 502 9.56 18.37 -30.10
C SER A 502 10.88 19.04 -29.72
N ARG A 503 11.81 18.31 -29.09
CA ARG A 503 13.21 18.77 -29.00
C ARG A 503 13.93 18.26 -30.23
N TYR A 504 14.53 19.18 -30.99
CA TYR A 504 15.31 18.94 -32.20
C TYR A 504 16.12 17.63 -32.13
N LYS A 505 16.01 16.84 -33.19
CA LYS A 505 16.80 15.62 -33.45
C LYS A 505 18.28 15.91 -33.67
#